data_AF-A0A966SRE7-F1
#
_entry.id   AF-A0A966SRE7-F1
#
_cell.length_a   1.000
_cell.length_b   1.000
_cell.length_c   1.000
_cell.angle_alpha   90.00
_cell.angle_beta   90.00
_cell.angle_gamma   90.00
#
_symmetry.space_group_name_H-M   'P 1'
#
loop_
_entity.id
_entity.type
_entity.pdbx_description
1 polymer ?
#
loop_
_entity_poly.entity_id
_entity_poly.type
_entity_poly.pdbx_seq_one_letter_code
_entity_poly.pdbx_strand_id
1 'polypeptide(L)'
;MTTVGLSGALWAKKQKLPAGIWVSLLWFTGMEFIQAMTYRVINQCGDPLNTTLTYFGYMHIALQGYFVQWVGLTFSTAEIRRKWFWPAMISSTVTALWYTAMAFYTPIMGTLCKHVWFCAEQTCSIHG
;
A
#
# COMPACT_ATOMS: atom_id res chain seq x y z
N MET A 1 -4.06 -15.00 7.31
CA MET A 1 -4.63 -14.75 5.96
C MET A 1 -3.51 -14.71 4.90
N THR A 2 -2.28 -14.37 5.31
CA THR A 2 -1.09 -14.24 4.46
C THR A 2 -0.74 -15.54 3.71
N THR A 3 -0.98 -16.69 4.35
CA THR A 3 -0.80 -18.02 3.76
C THR A 3 -1.77 -18.31 2.62
N VAL A 4 -2.99 -17.75 2.66
CA VAL A 4 -4.01 -17.90 1.61
C VAL A 4 -3.66 -17.02 0.42
N GLY A 5 -3.22 -15.77 0.66
CA GLY A 5 -2.76 -14.87 -0.39
C GLY A 5 -1.52 -15.38 -1.12
N LEU A 6 -0.52 -15.91 -0.38
CA LEU A 6 0.71 -16.47 -0.96
C LEU A 6 0.44 -17.74 -1.78
N SER A 7 -0.41 -18.64 -1.26
CA SER A 7 -0.77 -19.88 -1.96
C SER A 7 -1.58 -19.59 -3.22
N GLY A 8 -2.52 -18.63 -3.18
CA GLY A 8 -3.25 -18.14 -4.35
C GLY A 8 -2.33 -17.56 -5.43
N ALA A 9 -1.33 -16.76 -5.04
CA ALA A 9 -0.36 -16.20 -5.98
C ALA A 9 0.54 -17.27 -6.63
N LEU A 10 1.03 -18.24 -5.84
CA LEU A 10 1.84 -19.35 -6.35
C LEU A 10 1.03 -20.25 -7.28
N TRP A 11 -0.24 -20.51 -6.95
CA TRP A 11 -1.15 -21.23 -7.81
C TRP A 11 -1.40 -20.48 -9.13
N ALA A 12 -1.64 -19.16 -9.07
CA ALA A 12 -1.84 -18.33 -10.25
C ALA A 12 -0.60 -18.30 -11.17
N LYS A 13 0.60 -18.26 -10.59
CA LYS A 13 1.86 -18.38 -11.33
C LYS A 13 1.99 -19.74 -12.00
N LYS A 14 1.64 -20.83 -11.31
CA LYS A 14 1.63 -22.19 -11.89
C LYS A 14 0.64 -22.32 -13.05
N GLN A 15 -0.51 -21.65 -12.96
CA GLN A 15 -1.54 -21.60 -13.99
C GLN A 15 -1.18 -20.70 -15.19
N LYS A 16 0.01 -20.07 -15.19
CA LYS A 16 0.46 -19.12 -16.24
C LYS A 16 -0.50 -17.94 -16.46
N LEU A 17 -1.18 -17.50 -15.40
CA LEU A 17 -2.02 -16.31 -15.45
C LEU A 17 -1.17 -15.05 -15.72
N PRO A 18 -1.76 -14.02 -16.37
CA PRO A 18 -1.06 -12.78 -16.66
C PRO A 18 -0.47 -12.15 -15.39
N ALA A 19 0.69 -11.50 -15.57
CA ALA A 19 1.49 -11.03 -14.44
C ALA A 19 0.74 -10.10 -13.49
N GLY A 20 -0.17 -9.27 -13.99
CA GLY A 20 -0.99 -8.39 -13.17
C GLY A 20 -1.77 -9.11 -12.08
N ILE A 21 -2.22 -10.35 -12.30
CA ILE A 21 -3.02 -11.10 -11.31
C ILE A 21 -2.15 -11.62 -10.17
N TRP A 22 -1.10 -12.40 -10.48
CA TRP A 22 -0.29 -13.02 -9.43
C TRP A 22 0.59 -11.99 -8.70
N VAL A 23 1.08 -10.95 -9.39
CA VAL A 23 1.89 -9.89 -8.78
C VAL A 23 1.04 -9.07 -7.81
N SER A 24 -0.17 -8.68 -8.19
CA SER A 24 -1.02 -7.90 -7.28
C SER A 24 -1.53 -8.72 -6.10
N LEU A 25 -1.77 -10.03 -6.28
CA LEU A 25 -2.06 -10.92 -5.15
C LEU A 25 -0.90 -10.94 -4.14
N LEU A 26 0.35 -11.03 -4.60
CA LEU A 26 1.51 -10.93 -3.71
C LEU A 26 1.59 -9.57 -3.03
N TRP A 27 1.32 -8.49 -3.77
CA TRP A 27 1.32 -7.14 -3.22
C TRP A 27 0.32 -6.99 -2.07
N PHE A 28 -0.96 -7.36 -2.27
CA PHE A 28 -1.98 -7.28 -1.21
C PHE A 28 -1.68 -8.19 -0.02
N THR A 29 -1.08 -9.35 -0.27
CA THR A 29 -0.60 -10.24 0.80
C THR A 29 0.47 -9.54 1.67
N GLY A 30 1.26 -8.65 1.06
CA GLY A 30 2.26 -7.83 1.75
C GLY A 30 1.67 -6.93 2.84
N MET A 31 0.47 -6.36 2.65
CA MET A 31 -0.19 -5.56 3.70
C MET A 31 -0.43 -6.37 4.97
N GLU A 32 -0.90 -7.60 4.84
CA GLU A 32 -1.15 -8.46 5.98
C GLU A 32 0.15 -8.84 6.70
N PHE A 33 1.24 -9.02 5.95
CA PHE A 33 2.56 -9.27 6.53
C PHE A 33 3.08 -8.06 7.32
N ILE A 34 2.99 -6.87 6.73
CA ILE A 34 3.39 -5.62 7.40
C ILE A 34 2.56 -5.45 8.68
N GLN A 35 1.24 -5.61 8.60
CA GLN A 35 0.36 -5.55 9.77
C GLN A 35 0.75 -6.58 10.84
N ALA A 36 1.03 -7.84 10.47
CA ALA A 36 1.46 -8.88 11.40
C ALA A 36 2.77 -8.54 12.12
N MET A 37 3.69 -7.85 11.44
CA MET A 37 4.94 -7.37 12.03
C MET A 37 4.71 -6.17 12.93
N THR A 38 3.89 -5.20 12.50
CA THR A 38 3.52 -4.02 13.30
C THR A 38 2.83 -4.41 14.60
N TYR A 39 1.98 -5.45 14.60
CA TYR A 39 1.34 -5.97 15.82
C TYR A 39 2.33 -6.46 16.89
N ARG A 40 3.58 -6.79 16.54
CA ARG A 40 4.58 -7.23 17.53
C ARG A 40 5.22 -6.06 18.28
N VAL A 41 5.22 -4.86 17.68
CA VAL A 41 5.87 -3.66 18.22
C VAL A 41 4.89 -2.51 18.45
N ILE A 42 3.60 -2.82 18.39
CA ILE A 42 2.51 -1.88 18.65
C ILE A 42 2.64 -1.30 20.07
N ASN A 43 2.28 -0.02 20.23
CA ASN A 43 2.45 0.78 21.46
C ASN A 43 3.91 1.03 21.91
N GLN A 44 4.92 0.55 21.18
CA GLN A 44 6.32 0.84 21.51
C GLN A 44 6.80 2.05 20.68
N CYS A 45 6.28 3.24 20.99
CA CYS A 45 6.62 4.48 20.25
C CYS A 45 8.08 4.94 20.45
N GLY A 46 8.80 4.38 21.43
CA GLY A 46 10.24 4.59 21.62
C GLY A 46 11.14 3.63 20.84
N ASP A 47 10.59 2.61 20.18
CA ASP A 47 11.35 1.66 19.37
C ASP A 47 11.42 2.15 17.92
N PRO A 48 12.63 2.41 17.36
CA PRO A 48 12.79 2.80 15.96
C PRO A 48 12.21 1.78 14.96
N LEU A 49 12.04 0.52 15.37
CA LEU A 49 11.39 -0.51 14.56
C LEU A 49 9.92 -0.18 14.28
N ASN A 50 9.19 0.35 15.26
CA ASN A 50 7.77 0.68 15.13
C ASN A 50 7.57 1.80 14.11
N THR A 51 8.32 2.89 14.25
CA THR A 51 8.29 4.02 13.31
C THR A 51 8.64 3.59 11.89
N THR A 52 9.66 2.74 11.73
CA THR A 52 10.06 2.21 10.41
C THR A 52 8.95 1.37 9.78
N LEU A 53 8.31 0.48 10.55
CA LEU A 53 7.18 -0.34 10.09
C LEU A 53 5.96 0.51 9.71
N THR A 54 5.70 1.58 10.46
CA THR A 54 4.64 2.55 10.13
C THR A 54 4.92 3.24 8.79
N TYR A 55 6.15 3.71 8.54
CA TYR A 55 6.53 4.28 7.24
C TYR A 55 6.44 3.26 6.09
N PHE A 56 6.85 2.02 6.30
CA PHE A 56 6.66 0.95 5.31
C PHE A 56 5.17 0.73 4.99
N GLY A 57 4.29 0.77 6.00
CA GLY A 57 2.85 0.71 5.81
C GLY A 57 2.33 1.87 4.96
N TYR A 58 2.73 3.12 5.27
CA TYR A 58 2.34 4.28 4.46
C TYR A 58 2.82 4.19 3.02
N MET A 59 4.08 3.79 2.80
CA MET A 59 4.63 3.62 1.46
C MET A 59 3.89 2.53 0.68
N HIS A 60 3.54 1.43 1.33
CA HIS A 60 2.78 0.35 0.71
C HIS A 60 1.38 0.81 0.29
N ILE A 61 0.68 1.56 1.15
CA ILE A 61 -0.65 2.12 0.85
C ILE A 61 -0.57 3.12 -0.31
N ALA A 62 0.42 4.01 -0.32
CA ALA A 62 0.60 4.98 -1.40
C ALA A 62 0.75 4.31 -2.77
N LEU A 63 1.43 3.16 -2.81
CA LEU A 63 1.66 2.38 -4.04
C LEU A 63 0.48 1.47 -4.42
N GLN A 64 -0.49 1.25 -3.53
CA GLN A 64 -1.59 0.30 -3.73
C GLN A 64 -2.41 0.62 -5.00
N GLY A 65 -2.57 1.90 -5.35
CA GLY A 65 -3.29 2.34 -6.55
C GLY A 65 -2.74 1.74 -7.86
N TYR A 66 -1.42 1.60 -7.98
CA TYR A 66 -0.80 1.01 -9.17
C TYR A 66 -1.22 -0.44 -9.40
N PHE A 67 -1.20 -1.25 -8.34
CA PHE A 67 -1.52 -2.67 -8.43
C PHE A 67 -3.00 -2.93 -8.69
N VAL A 68 -3.89 -2.07 -8.15
CA VAL A 68 -5.33 -2.10 -8.44
C VAL A 68 -5.58 -1.80 -9.92
N GLN A 69 -4.99 -0.71 -10.44
CA GLN A 69 -5.18 -0.34 -11.85
C GLN A 69 -4.59 -1.39 -12.79
N TRP A 70 -3.46 -1.98 -12.43
CA TRP A 70 -2.83 -3.01 -13.24
C TRP A 70 -3.67 -4.28 -13.34
N VAL A 71 -4.30 -4.71 -12.23
CA VAL A 71 -5.25 -5.83 -12.24
C VAL A 71 -6.48 -5.50 -13.08
N GLY A 72 -7.07 -4.31 -12.89
CA GLY A 72 -8.25 -3.89 -13.65
C GLY A 72 -8.00 -3.88 -15.17
N LEU A 73 -6.84 -3.39 -15.59
CA LEU A 73 -6.42 -3.41 -17.00
C LEU A 73 -6.14 -4.82 -17.53
N THR A 74 -5.81 -5.77 -16.64
CA THR A 74 -5.58 -7.18 -17.01
C THR A 74 -6.90 -7.89 -17.35
N PHE A 75 -8.00 -7.52 -16.70
CA PHE A 75 -9.35 -8.02 -17.03
C PHE A 75 -10.03 -7.28 -18.19
N SER A 76 -9.44 -6.18 -18.68
CA SER A 76 -10.00 -5.34 -19.74
C SER A 76 -9.62 -5.81 -21.16
N THR A 77 -10.40 -5.38 -22.16
CA THR A 77 -10.08 -5.64 -23.58
C THR A 77 -8.79 -4.95 -24.01
N ALA A 78 -8.13 -5.46 -25.06
CA ALA A 78 -6.85 -4.93 -25.55
C ALA A 78 -6.93 -3.45 -25.97
N GLU A 79 -8.08 -3.02 -26.50
CA GLU A 79 -8.33 -1.65 -26.93
C GLU A 79 -8.43 -0.69 -25.74
N ILE A 80 -9.22 -1.05 -24.71
CA ILE A 80 -9.33 -0.29 -23.47
C ILE A 80 -7.97 -0.21 -22.79
N ARG A 81 -7.25 -1.34 -22.71
CA ARG A 81 -5.94 -1.40 -22.08
C ARG A 81 -4.97 -0.42 -22.74
N ARG A 82 -4.88 -0.39 -24.06
CA ARG A 82 -3.97 0.53 -24.77
C ARG A 82 -4.33 2.00 -24.54
N LYS A 83 -5.63 2.34 -24.50
CA LYS A 83 -6.11 3.71 -24.32
C LYS A 83 -5.93 4.21 -22.89
N TRP A 84 -6.19 3.35 -21.89
CA TRP A 84 -6.25 3.73 -20.49
C TRP A 84 -5.00 3.39 -19.67
N PHE A 85 -4.03 2.66 -20.23
CA PHE A 85 -2.79 2.32 -19.52
C PHE A 85 -2.08 3.56 -18.97
N TRP A 86 -1.73 4.51 -19.84
CA TRP A 86 -1.03 5.73 -19.41
C TRP A 86 -1.86 6.60 -18.46
N PRO A 87 -3.13 6.93 -18.75
CA PRO A 87 -3.96 7.69 -17.81
C PRO A 87 -4.08 7.05 -16.43
N ALA A 88 -4.26 5.73 -16.35
CA ALA A 88 -4.40 5.01 -15.09
C ALA A 88 -3.10 4.97 -14.29
N MET A 89 -1.95 4.84 -14.97
CA MET A 89 -0.64 4.87 -14.31
C MET A 89 -0.29 6.28 -13.83
N ILE A 90 -0.61 7.33 -14.61
CA ILE A 90 -0.38 8.73 -14.23
C ILE A 90 -1.24 9.10 -13.02
N SER A 91 -2.54 8.75 -13.02
CA SER A 91 -3.42 9.05 -11.88
C SER A 91 -2.96 8.34 -10.60
N SER A 92 -2.46 7.12 -10.71
CA SER A 92 -1.85 6.38 -9.60
C SER A 92 -0.59 7.07 -9.08
N THR A 93 0.27 7.58 -9.97
CA THR A 93 1.46 8.36 -9.58
C THR A 93 1.10 9.62 -8.82
N VAL A 94 0.14 10.40 -9.32
CA VAL A 94 -0.32 11.63 -8.66
C VAL A 94 -0.86 11.32 -7.26
N THR A 95 -1.64 10.25 -7.16
CA THR A 95 -2.22 9.79 -5.88
C THR A 95 -1.13 9.31 -4.91
N ALA A 96 -0.16 8.54 -5.38
CA ALA A 96 0.96 8.06 -4.58
C ALA A 96 1.83 9.21 -4.06
N LEU A 97 2.13 10.19 -4.91
CA LEU A 97 2.87 11.40 -4.53
C LEU A 97 2.09 12.22 -3.50
N TRP A 98 0.79 12.37 -3.67
CA TRP A 98 -0.07 13.07 -2.73
C TRP A 98 -0.06 12.41 -1.34
N TYR A 99 -0.27 11.09 -1.27
CA TYR A 99 -0.22 10.38 0.01
C TYR A 99 1.16 10.40 0.65
N THR A 100 2.22 10.28 -0.14
CA THR A 100 3.60 10.35 0.36
C THR A 100 3.89 11.75 0.91
N ALA A 101 3.51 12.80 0.19
CA ALA A 101 3.63 14.18 0.68
C ALA A 101 2.87 14.34 2.00
N MET A 102 1.61 13.91 2.08
CA MET A 102 0.83 13.99 3.33
C MET A 102 1.50 13.25 4.49
N ALA A 103 2.11 12.08 4.26
CA ALA A 103 2.82 11.34 5.31
C ALA A 103 4.10 12.03 5.81
N PHE A 104 4.81 12.80 4.96
CA PHE A 104 6.03 13.52 5.34
C PHE A 104 5.77 14.92 5.88
N TYR A 105 4.70 15.60 5.45
CA TYR A 105 4.39 16.98 5.87
C TYR A 105 3.74 17.05 7.26
N THR A 106 3.04 16.01 7.72
CA THR A 106 2.33 15.99 9.02
C THR A 106 3.22 16.12 10.27
N PRO A 107 4.41 15.49 10.40
CA PRO A 107 5.25 15.66 11.59
C PRO A 107 5.87 17.06 11.71
N ILE A 108 5.91 17.84 10.62
CA ILE A 108 6.54 19.17 10.59
C ILE A 108 5.59 20.26 11.11
N MET A 109 4.27 20.05 11.00
CA MET A 109 3.23 21.03 11.33
C MET A 109 2.46 20.63 12.60
N GLY A 110 3.19 20.31 13.67
CA GLY A 110 2.69 19.72 14.93
C GLY A 110 1.57 20.46 15.68
N THR A 111 1.15 21.65 15.23
CA THR A 111 0.08 22.45 15.84
C THR A 111 -1.26 22.43 15.08
N LEU A 112 -1.33 21.88 13.85
CA LEU A 112 -2.55 21.87 13.01
C LEU A 112 -3.23 20.49 12.94
N CYS A 113 -2.94 19.60 13.89
CA CYS A 113 -3.27 18.17 13.80
C CYS A 113 -4.71 17.80 14.21
N LYS A 114 -5.53 18.78 14.62
CA LYS A 114 -6.82 18.52 15.27
C LYS A 114 -7.97 18.12 14.32
N HIS A 115 -7.77 18.22 13.01
CA HIS A 115 -8.86 17.99 12.02
C HIS A 115 -8.41 17.41 10.68
N VAL A 116 -7.15 16.98 10.55
CA VAL A 116 -6.60 16.49 9.28
C VAL A 116 -6.47 14.97 9.34
N TRP A 117 -7.19 14.29 8.45
CA TRP A 117 -7.03 12.84 8.22
C TRP A 117 -5.56 12.57 7.87
N PHE A 118 -4.94 11.54 8.49
CA PHE A 118 -3.50 11.21 8.42
C PHE A 118 -2.53 12.07 9.25
N CYS A 119 -3.00 13.04 10.04
CA CYS A 119 -2.15 13.73 11.00
C CYS A 119 -2.09 12.95 12.32
N ALA A 120 -0.89 12.47 12.69
CA ALA A 120 -0.64 11.80 13.96
C ALA A 120 0.32 12.65 14.81
N GLU A 121 0.02 12.84 16.10
CA GLU A 121 0.91 13.55 17.04
C GLU A 121 2.28 12.85 17.17
N GLN A 122 2.33 11.53 16.93
CA GLN A 122 3.55 10.73 16.86
C GLN A 122 3.44 9.71 15.72
N THR A 123 4.52 9.52 14.96
CA THR A 123 4.62 8.51 13.90
C THR A 123 4.89 7.12 14.49
N CYS A 124 3.92 6.61 15.25
CA CYS A 124 3.94 5.27 15.80
C CYS A 124 2.58 4.59 15.68
N SER A 125 2.59 3.26 15.53
CA SER A 125 1.37 2.47 15.62
C SER A 125 0.98 2.26 17.08
N ILE A 126 -0.18 2.83 17.45
CA ILE A 126 -0.83 2.63 18.73
C ILE A 126 -2.06 1.73 18.55
N HIS A 127 -2.45 1.04 19.63
CA HIS A 127 -3.79 0.46 19.70
C HIS A 127 -4.82 1.59 19.71
N GLY A 128 -5.75 1.56 18.75
CA GLY A 128 -6.92 2.43 18.72
C GLY A 128 -8.02 1.95 19.66
#